data_AF-A0A8J8JPP7-F1
#
_entry.id   AF-A0A8J8JPP7-F1
#
_cell.length_a   1.000
_cell.length_b   1.000
_cell.length_c   1.000
_cell.angle_alpha   90.00
_cell.angle_beta   90.00
_cell.angle_gamma   90.00
#
_symmetry.space_group_name_H-M   'P 1'
#
loop_
_entity.id
_entity.type
_entity.pdbx_description
1 polymer ?
#
loop_
_entity_poly.entity_id
_entity_poly.type
_entity_poly.pdbx_seq_one_letter_code
_entity_poly.pdbx_strand_id
1 'polypeptide(L)'
;MNKIILLFTGLFFFSSISFGQNSNDKIMFVIDSIPVIEDPEEGNDILQTDVADITVIKNKDTLMLLGYGQFDGVTFLFTKEYRNRPESIKQIPSSKQMEKKNGAFLFRSNLYSGQFIDYYYSGRKQGEGTFLNGKLNGHRKMYYQNGKLAMERDYKDGIENGFENEYYEDGSLKQKGEFVNGKEEGIWESFYPNGQVKLRSKYKSGEVFDTATKYYSTGKIKETVFIKNGKVIPDPSLVKINQLMTNSNESNKVGDTKAAIKYCSRVIELDSTYAAAYFSRGTIKLNDFQFDEAIADFDKALKFEPLMEFALANRAFARIRKYQFASSRTLSKNSEVTVLASKDKVPIPQDEQEKICNDLQKAVFLGDKSKMITEALSDYCQTKSSR
;
A
#
# COMPACT_ATOMS: atom_id res chain seq x y z
N MET A 1 -6.23 -15.25 32.07
CA MET A 1 -7.14 -15.15 30.92
C MET A 1 -6.51 -14.22 29.90
N ASN A 2 -5.93 -14.81 28.87
CA ASN A 2 -5.72 -14.36 27.49
C ASN A 2 -4.63 -15.28 26.92
N LYS A 3 -5.08 -16.36 26.29
CA LYS A 3 -4.21 -17.33 25.61
C LYS A 3 -3.78 -16.69 24.29
N ILE A 4 -2.50 -16.32 24.18
CA ILE A 4 -1.90 -15.96 22.90
C ILE A 4 -1.58 -17.29 22.20
N ILE A 5 -2.44 -17.66 21.26
CA ILE A 5 -2.21 -18.78 20.33
C ILE A 5 -1.50 -18.17 19.13
N LEU A 6 -0.18 -18.34 19.05
CA LEU A 6 0.60 -18.03 17.84
C LEU A 6 0.41 -19.19 16.85
N LEU A 7 -0.54 -19.02 15.93
CA LEU A 7 -0.77 -19.93 14.81
C LEU A 7 0.16 -19.53 13.66
N PHE A 8 1.40 -20.03 13.68
CA PHE A 8 2.31 -19.97 12.54
C PHE A 8 1.84 -20.95 11.45
N THR A 9 0.86 -20.56 10.64
CA THR A 9 0.42 -21.36 9.47
C THR A 9 1.21 -21.08 8.18
N GLY A 10 2.26 -20.24 8.24
CA GLY A 10 2.98 -19.78 7.04
C GLY A 10 4.39 -20.32 6.79
N LEU A 11 4.93 -21.23 7.62
CA LEU A 11 6.36 -21.62 7.54
C LEU A 11 6.66 -23.11 7.32
N PHE A 12 5.67 -23.92 6.96
CA PHE A 12 5.87 -25.35 6.66
C PHE A 12 5.64 -25.69 5.19
N PHE A 13 6.59 -25.30 4.34
CA PHE A 13 7.00 -26.13 3.20
C PHE A 13 8.49 -26.47 3.33
N PHE A 14 8.88 -26.99 4.49
CA PHE A 14 10.14 -27.74 4.60
C PHE A 14 9.92 -29.11 3.96
N SER A 15 10.41 -29.29 2.74
CA SER A 15 10.71 -30.63 2.26
C SER A 15 11.83 -31.21 3.13
N SER A 16 11.47 -32.19 3.95
CA SER A 16 12.36 -33.10 4.69
C SER A 16 13.37 -32.47 5.67
N ILE A 17 12.88 -31.78 6.71
CA ILE A 17 13.48 -31.91 8.05
C ILE A 17 12.35 -32.09 9.06
N SER A 18 12.06 -33.33 9.43
CA SER A 18 11.05 -33.68 10.45
C SER A 18 11.61 -33.44 11.85
N PHE A 19 11.53 -32.21 12.34
CA PHE A 19 11.65 -31.96 13.77
C PHE A 19 10.29 -32.25 14.42
N GLY A 20 10.20 -33.35 15.18
CA GLY A 20 9.04 -33.61 16.02
C GLY A 20 8.80 -32.42 16.97
N GLN A 21 7.67 -31.75 16.81
CA GLN A 21 7.19 -30.70 17.69
C GLN A 21 5.89 -31.17 18.33
N ASN A 22 5.83 -31.14 19.68
CA ASN A 22 4.57 -31.31 20.39
C ASN A 22 3.82 -29.97 20.36
N SER A 23 2.49 -30.00 20.24
CA SER A 23 1.64 -28.81 20.13
C SER A 23 1.66 -27.87 21.35
N ASN A 24 2.37 -28.23 22.42
CA ASN A 24 2.46 -27.49 23.68
C ASN A 24 3.84 -26.85 23.92
N ASP A 25 4.83 -27.06 23.04
CA ASP A 25 6.19 -26.53 23.24
C ASP A 25 6.23 -25.01 23.04
N LYS A 26 6.84 -24.27 23.97
CA LYS A 26 7.02 -22.81 23.84
C LYS A 26 8.33 -22.51 23.11
N ILE A 27 8.26 -22.31 21.80
CA ILE A 27 9.43 -22.02 20.95
C ILE A 27 9.59 -20.51 20.72
N MET A 28 10.82 -20.01 20.82
CA MET A 28 11.19 -18.64 20.45
C MET A 28 11.92 -18.64 19.11
N PHE A 29 11.62 -17.66 18.25
CA PHE A 29 12.36 -17.42 17.01
C PHE A 29 13.19 -16.15 17.15
N VAL A 30 14.45 -16.21 16.71
CA VAL A 30 15.37 -15.07 16.71
C VAL A 30 15.96 -14.96 15.31
N ILE A 31 15.70 -13.85 14.63
CA ILE A 31 16.23 -13.57 13.29
C ILE A 31 17.36 -12.56 13.39
N ASP A 32 18.56 -12.93 12.93
CA ASP A 32 19.82 -12.18 12.93
C ASP A 32 20.38 -11.79 14.32
N SER A 33 19.53 -11.27 15.20
CA SER A 33 19.70 -11.03 16.65
C SER A 33 18.41 -10.44 17.27
N ILE A 34 17.30 -10.45 16.53
CA ILE A 34 16.04 -9.80 16.88
C ILE A 34 15.03 -10.89 17.24
N PRO A 35 14.48 -10.90 18.47
CA PRO A 35 13.44 -11.85 18.82
C PRO A 35 12.15 -11.52 18.05
N VAL A 36 11.55 -12.55 17.45
CA VAL A 36 10.26 -12.45 16.77
C VAL A 36 9.16 -12.64 17.80
N ILE A 37 8.57 -11.53 18.22
CA ILE A 37 7.51 -11.49 19.25
C ILE A 37 6.11 -11.27 18.66
N GLU A 38 6.05 -10.81 17.41
CA GLU A 38 4.84 -10.54 16.65
C GLU A 38 4.99 -11.16 15.26
N ASP A 39 3.86 -11.61 14.69
CA ASP A 39 3.83 -12.14 13.34
C ASP A 39 4.27 -11.06 12.33
N PRO A 40 5.01 -11.42 11.26
CA PRO A 40 5.35 -10.49 10.20
C PRO A 40 4.10 -9.88 9.58
N GLU A 41 4.14 -8.57 9.33
CA GLU A 41 3.15 -7.94 8.45
C GLU A 41 3.22 -8.56 7.05
N GLU A 42 2.07 -8.65 6.37
CA GLU A 42 1.97 -9.21 5.03
C GLU A 42 2.96 -8.55 4.06
N GLY A 43 3.79 -9.36 3.38
CA GLY A 43 4.85 -8.89 2.49
C GLY A 43 6.21 -8.66 3.19
N ASN A 44 6.28 -8.74 4.52
CA ASN A 44 7.53 -8.78 5.30
C ASN A 44 7.97 -10.20 5.68
N ASP A 45 7.45 -11.20 4.97
CA ASP A 45 7.81 -12.60 5.14
C ASP A 45 9.27 -12.85 4.78
N ILE A 46 9.87 -13.84 5.47
CA ILE A 46 11.19 -14.31 5.12
C ILE A 46 11.11 -15.37 4.03
N LEU A 47 11.87 -15.18 2.95
CA LEU A 47 11.95 -16.16 1.88
C LEU A 47 13.08 -17.15 2.18
N GLN A 48 12.93 -18.40 1.74
CA GLN A 48 14.00 -19.41 1.86
C GLN A 48 15.31 -18.91 1.20
N THR A 49 15.19 -18.10 0.15
CA THR A 49 16.34 -17.49 -0.54
C THR A 49 17.11 -16.49 0.32
N ASP A 50 16.50 -15.92 1.37
CA ASP A 50 17.12 -14.95 2.26
C ASP A 50 17.92 -15.61 3.39
N VAL A 51 17.61 -16.87 3.70
CA VAL A 51 18.20 -17.63 4.82
C VAL A 51 19.61 -18.10 4.46
N ALA A 52 20.59 -17.83 5.35
CA ALA A 52 21.93 -18.38 5.27
C ALA A 52 22.03 -19.70 6.05
N ASP A 53 21.59 -19.68 7.32
CA ASP A 53 21.66 -20.83 8.19
C ASP A 53 20.62 -20.74 9.33
N ILE A 54 20.27 -21.91 9.88
CA ILE A 54 19.31 -22.06 10.98
C ILE A 54 19.95 -22.95 12.04
N THR A 55 19.87 -22.52 13.30
CA THR A 55 20.35 -23.26 14.47
C THR A 55 19.22 -23.41 15.48
N VAL A 56 18.96 -24.64 15.93
CA VAL A 56 17.93 -24.93 16.93
C VAL A 56 18.60 -25.35 18.24
N ILE A 57 18.26 -24.67 19.33
CA ILE A 57 18.75 -24.96 20.68
C ILE A 57 17.58 -25.41 21.54
N LYS A 58 17.64 -26.64 22.06
CA LYS A 58 16.67 -27.20 23.03
C LYS A 58 17.28 -27.54 24.39
N ASN A 59 18.60 -27.53 24.50
CA ASN A 59 19.30 -27.83 25.75
C ASN A 59 19.00 -26.76 26.80
N LYS A 60 18.39 -27.14 27.93
CA LYS A 60 17.90 -26.20 28.95
C LYS A 60 19.01 -25.37 29.60
N ASP A 61 20.19 -25.94 29.85
CA ASP A 61 21.33 -25.19 30.41
C ASP A 61 21.81 -24.09 29.46
N THR A 62 21.92 -24.44 28.17
CA THR A 62 22.28 -23.49 27.11
C THR A 62 21.22 -22.39 26.99
N LEU A 63 19.93 -22.74 27.03
CA LEU A 63 18.85 -21.78 26.99
C LEU A 63 18.87 -20.83 28.19
N MET A 64 19.16 -21.31 29.40
CA MET A 64 19.31 -20.46 30.58
C MET A 64 20.48 -19.48 30.42
N LEU A 65 21.64 -19.94 29.93
CA LEU A 65 22.81 -19.09 29.68
C LEU A 65 22.53 -17.98 28.65
N LEU A 66 21.72 -18.28 27.64
CA LEU A 66 21.33 -17.32 26.60
C LEU A 66 20.15 -16.41 27.00
N GLY A 67 19.60 -16.56 28.21
CA GLY A 67 18.45 -15.77 28.68
C GLY A 67 17.09 -16.23 28.12
N TYR A 68 17.03 -17.43 27.54
CA TYR A 68 15.82 -18.05 27.00
C TYR A 68 15.33 -19.24 27.84
N GLY A 69 15.71 -19.32 29.12
CA GLY A 69 15.35 -20.44 30.00
C GLY A 69 13.85 -20.71 30.13
N GLN A 70 13.00 -19.70 29.89
CA GLN A 70 11.55 -19.86 29.89
C GLN A 70 10.96 -20.53 28.63
N PHE A 71 11.78 -20.87 27.64
CA PHE A 71 11.36 -21.51 26.39
C PHE A 71 11.79 -22.98 26.35
N ASP A 72 11.08 -23.78 25.58
CA ASP A 72 11.40 -25.21 25.34
C ASP A 72 12.40 -25.40 24.20
N GLY A 73 12.52 -24.38 23.35
CA GLY A 73 13.57 -24.28 22.36
C GLY A 73 13.65 -22.87 21.78
N VAL A 74 14.80 -22.55 21.21
CA VAL A 74 15.01 -21.33 20.43
C VAL A 74 15.51 -21.73 19.05
N THR A 75 14.89 -21.18 18.01
CA THR A 75 15.36 -21.28 16.64
C THR A 75 16.01 -19.95 16.27
N PHE A 76 17.32 -19.96 16.12
CA PHE A 76 18.09 -18.87 15.54
C PHE A 76 18.12 -19.04 14.03
N LEU A 77 17.71 -18.00 13.32
CA LEU A 77 17.80 -17.92 11.88
C LEU A 77 18.72 -16.75 11.54
N PHE A 78 19.69 -16.98 10.67
CA PHE A 78 20.57 -15.93 10.19
C PHE A 78 20.37 -15.74 8.69
N THR A 79 20.17 -14.49 8.29
CA THR A 79 20.00 -14.08 6.90
C THR A 79 21.36 -13.95 6.21
N LYS A 80 21.37 -14.11 4.89
CA LYS A 80 22.56 -13.84 4.06
C LYS A 80 23.02 -12.39 4.21
N GLU A 81 22.08 -11.47 4.26
CA GLU A 81 22.34 -10.04 4.50
C GLU A 81 23.10 -9.81 5.81
N TYR A 82 22.66 -10.44 6.90
CA TYR A 82 23.36 -10.34 8.18
C TYR A 82 24.74 -10.96 8.14
N ARG A 83 24.90 -12.15 7.56
CA ARG A 83 26.21 -12.82 7.48
C ARG A 83 27.23 -11.97 6.74
N ASN A 84 26.82 -11.32 5.64
CA ASN A 84 27.67 -10.45 4.83
C ASN A 84 27.90 -9.05 5.43
N ARG A 85 27.19 -8.68 6.49
CA ARG A 85 27.27 -7.35 7.10
C ARG A 85 28.60 -7.14 7.84
N PRO A 86 29.26 -5.98 7.69
CA PRO A 86 30.46 -5.64 8.45
C PRO A 86 30.21 -5.67 9.96
N GLU A 87 31.21 -6.10 10.73
CA GLU A 87 31.09 -6.23 12.18
C GLU A 87 30.80 -4.89 12.88
N SER A 88 31.36 -3.80 12.36
CA SER A 88 31.07 -2.44 12.83
C SER A 88 29.58 -2.07 12.73
N ILE A 89 28.88 -2.56 11.72
CA ILE A 89 27.44 -2.30 11.53
C ILE A 89 26.60 -3.26 12.39
N LYS A 90 27.05 -4.51 12.59
CA LYS A 90 26.39 -5.47 13.50
C LYS A 90 26.39 -4.99 14.97
N GLN A 91 27.37 -4.20 15.35
CA GLN A 91 27.47 -3.61 16.69
C GLN A 91 26.46 -2.48 16.94
N ILE A 92 25.89 -1.88 15.88
CA ILE A 92 24.85 -0.85 16.02
C ILE A 92 23.53 -1.55 16.36
N PRO A 93 22.90 -1.23 17.51
CA PRO A 93 21.70 -1.92 17.95
C PRO A 93 20.49 -1.57 17.08
N SER A 94 19.53 -2.48 17.01
CA SER A 94 18.19 -2.19 16.48
C SER A 94 17.28 -1.69 17.60
N SER A 95 16.36 -0.79 17.26
CA SER A 95 15.29 -0.36 18.18
C SER A 95 14.39 -1.53 18.59
N LYS A 96 14.27 -2.58 17.76
CA LYS A 96 13.53 -3.82 18.05
C LYS A 96 14.18 -4.67 19.16
N GLN A 97 15.40 -4.36 19.57
CA GLN A 97 16.10 -4.99 20.70
C GLN A 97 16.00 -4.15 21.99
N MET A 98 15.38 -2.97 21.92
CA MET A 98 15.30 -2.02 23.02
C MET A 98 13.94 -2.08 23.71
N GLU A 99 13.93 -1.75 25.00
CA GLU A 99 12.70 -1.58 25.76
C GLU A 99 12.20 -0.14 25.63
N LYS A 100 10.91 0.07 25.37
CA LYS A 100 10.31 1.41 25.36
C LYS A 100 9.57 1.67 26.67
N LYS A 101 10.05 2.61 27.48
CA LYS A 101 9.39 3.07 28.73
C LYS A 101 9.15 4.56 28.70
N ASN A 102 7.93 4.99 28.99
CA ASN A 102 7.54 6.42 29.03
C ASN A 102 7.96 7.21 27.78
N GLY A 103 7.88 6.59 26.60
CA GLY A 103 8.27 7.20 25.32
C GLY A 103 9.78 7.24 25.04
N ALA A 104 10.63 6.76 25.95
CA ALA A 104 12.08 6.67 25.76
C ALA A 104 12.52 5.22 25.54
N PHE A 105 13.52 5.04 24.67
CA PHE A 105 14.18 3.76 24.40
C PHE A 105 15.32 3.51 25.38
N LEU A 106 15.29 2.33 26.00
CA LEU A 106 16.31 1.82 26.89
C LEU A 106 17.01 0.64 26.24
N PHE A 107 18.34 0.68 26.20
CA PHE A 107 19.16 -0.45 25.80
C PHE A 107 19.91 -0.95 27.02
N ARG A 108 19.73 -2.24 27.36
CA ARG A 108 20.29 -2.86 28.59
C ARG A 108 19.93 -2.03 29.83
N SER A 109 18.65 -1.67 29.94
CA SER A 109 18.05 -0.92 31.06
C SER A 109 18.57 0.51 31.26
N ASN A 110 19.34 1.06 30.33
CA ASN A 110 19.82 2.45 30.36
C ASN A 110 19.22 3.25 29.21
N LEU A 111 18.95 4.55 29.42
CA LEU A 111 18.54 5.44 28.34
C LEU A 111 19.60 5.43 27.23
N TYR A 112 19.16 5.14 26.01
CA TYR A 112 20.08 4.96 24.90
C TYR A 112 20.38 6.30 24.20
N SER A 113 21.66 6.57 23.98
CA SER A 113 22.13 7.69 23.17
C SER A 113 23.13 7.16 22.14
N GLY A 114 22.81 7.33 20.86
CA GLY A 114 23.62 6.78 19.77
C GLY A 114 22.81 6.43 18.54
N GLN A 115 23.50 5.92 17.53
CA GLN A 115 22.88 5.44 16.28
C GLN A 115 22.11 4.15 16.51
N PHE A 116 21.07 3.93 15.73
CA PHE A 116 20.39 2.63 15.65
C PHE A 116 20.10 2.29 14.19
N ILE A 117 20.01 1.00 13.89
CA ILE A 117 19.60 0.50 12.57
C ILE A 117 18.58 -0.60 12.75
N ASP A 118 17.41 -0.42 12.14
CA ASP A 118 16.36 -1.42 12.07
C ASP A 118 16.43 -2.19 10.76
N TYR A 119 16.06 -3.47 10.82
CA TYR A 119 16.10 -4.39 9.70
C TYR A 119 14.74 -5.08 9.52
N TYR A 120 14.43 -5.37 8.26
CA TYR A 120 13.40 -6.32 7.89
C TYR A 120 13.82 -7.74 8.29
N TYR A 121 12.88 -8.67 8.35
CA TYR A 121 13.21 -10.08 8.61
C TYR A 121 14.03 -10.73 7.49
N SER A 122 14.04 -10.15 6.29
CA SER A 122 14.99 -10.49 5.22
C SER A 122 16.43 -10.05 5.49
N GLY A 123 16.68 -9.32 6.59
CA GLY A 123 17.98 -8.77 6.96
C GLY A 123 18.34 -7.46 6.23
N ARG A 124 17.50 -7.00 5.30
CA ARG A 124 17.69 -5.71 4.62
C ARG A 124 17.40 -4.55 5.58
N LYS A 125 18.10 -3.43 5.39
CA LYS A 125 17.90 -2.22 6.21
C LYS A 125 16.48 -1.68 6.02
N GLN A 126 15.77 -1.48 7.13
CA GLN A 126 14.42 -0.92 7.20
C GLN A 126 14.46 0.56 7.59
N GLY A 127 15.39 0.95 8.46
CA GLY A 127 15.53 2.34 8.86
C GLY A 127 16.75 2.58 9.73
N GLU A 128 17.11 3.84 9.88
CA GLU A 128 18.22 4.27 10.71
C GLU A 128 17.99 5.68 11.24
N GLY A 129 18.64 5.99 12.35
CA GLY A 129 18.58 7.30 12.96
C GLY A 129 19.44 7.38 14.21
N THR A 130 19.22 8.44 15.00
CA THR A 130 19.93 8.65 16.26
C THR A 130 18.94 8.85 17.39
N PHE A 131 19.22 8.24 18.53
CA PHE A 131 18.57 8.53 19.79
C PHE A 131 19.44 9.45 20.64
N LEU A 132 18.82 10.38 21.36
CA LEU A 132 19.40 11.15 22.44
C LEU A 132 18.51 10.97 23.68
N ASN A 133 19.08 10.43 24.76
CA ASN A 133 18.35 10.12 25.99
C ASN A 133 17.09 9.28 25.74
N GLY A 134 17.20 8.30 24.84
CA GLY A 134 16.13 7.39 24.44
C GLY A 134 15.09 8.01 23.49
N LYS A 135 15.24 9.25 23.02
CA LYS A 135 14.28 9.90 22.11
C LYS A 135 14.90 10.15 20.74
N LEU A 136 14.12 9.98 19.67
CA LEU A 136 14.61 10.26 18.31
C LEU A 136 15.09 11.70 18.22
N ASN A 137 16.29 11.90 17.70
CA ASN A 137 16.87 13.22 17.61
C ASN A 137 17.78 13.33 16.39
N GLY A 138 17.56 14.36 15.57
CA GLY A 138 18.20 14.53 14.28
C GLY A 138 17.45 13.82 13.15
N HIS A 139 18.20 13.47 12.11
CA HIS A 139 17.65 12.96 10.86
C HIS A 139 17.43 11.45 10.90
N ARG A 140 16.24 11.01 10.51
CA ARG A 140 15.85 9.59 10.41
C ARG A 140 15.56 9.23 8.97
N LYS A 141 16.00 8.04 8.55
CA LYS A 141 15.68 7.46 7.24
C LYS A 141 14.97 6.13 7.39
N MET A 142 14.03 5.86 6.50
CA MET A 142 13.34 4.58 6.35
C MET A 142 13.39 4.15 4.90
N TYR A 143 13.47 2.84 4.67
CA TYR A 143 13.69 2.24 3.36
C TYR A 143 12.62 1.21 3.07
N TYR A 144 12.25 1.07 1.80
CA TYR A 144 11.48 -0.06 1.32
C TYR A 144 12.34 -1.33 1.29
N GLN A 145 11.70 -2.50 1.19
CA GLN A 145 12.41 -3.77 1.07
C GLN A 145 13.30 -3.88 -0.17
N ASN A 146 13.01 -3.13 -1.22
CA ASN A 146 13.85 -3.05 -2.41
C ASN A 146 15.11 -2.17 -2.19
N GLY A 147 15.30 -1.62 -0.98
CA GLY A 147 16.44 -0.79 -0.59
C GLY A 147 16.31 0.69 -0.94
N LYS A 148 15.26 1.11 -1.65
CA LYS A 148 15.02 2.53 -1.96
C LYS A 148 14.52 3.27 -0.72
N LEU A 149 14.86 4.56 -0.64
CA LEU A 149 14.41 5.43 0.44
C LEU A 149 12.89 5.54 0.38
N ALA A 150 12.21 5.26 1.49
CA ALA A 150 10.77 5.38 1.65
C ALA A 150 10.37 6.68 2.33
N MET A 151 11.14 7.11 3.32
CA MET A 151 10.90 8.33 4.06
C MET A 151 12.20 8.85 4.67
N GLU A 152 12.33 10.17 4.75
CA GLU A 152 13.27 10.83 5.63
C GLU A 152 12.57 11.94 6.42
N ARG A 153 12.92 12.08 7.70
CA ARG A 153 12.27 13.03 8.60
C ARG A 153 13.22 13.51 9.71
N ASP A 154 13.13 14.78 10.05
CA ASP A 154 13.85 15.37 11.16
C ASP A 154 13.06 15.32 12.48
N TYR A 155 13.76 15.03 13.56
CA TYR A 155 13.22 14.95 14.91
C TYR A 155 14.02 15.80 15.90
N LYS A 156 13.33 16.32 16.91
CA LYS A 156 13.92 16.95 18.09
C LYS A 156 13.22 16.42 19.33
N ASP A 157 13.99 15.85 20.26
CA ASP A 157 13.46 15.30 21.52
C ASP A 157 12.28 14.33 21.34
N GLY A 158 12.32 13.53 20.27
CA GLY A 158 11.29 12.54 19.93
C GLY A 158 10.08 13.10 19.18
N ILE A 159 10.07 14.39 18.86
CA ILE A 159 8.97 15.09 18.18
C ILE A 159 9.43 15.50 16.78
N GLU A 160 8.56 15.37 15.77
CA GLU A 160 8.85 15.82 14.41
C GLU A 160 9.17 17.32 14.39
N ASN A 161 10.34 17.68 13.88
CA ASN A 161 10.78 19.07 13.84
C ASN A 161 11.84 19.28 12.76
N GLY A 162 11.43 19.83 11.62
CA GLY A 162 12.23 20.02 10.42
C GLY A 162 11.54 19.41 9.20
N PHE A 163 12.30 19.01 8.20
CA PHE A 163 11.73 18.58 6.93
C PHE A 163 11.30 17.11 6.96
N GLU A 164 10.26 16.81 6.18
CA GLU A 164 9.87 15.46 5.79
C GLU A 164 9.87 15.35 4.27
N ASN A 165 10.41 14.23 3.78
CA ASN A 165 10.14 13.71 2.45
C ASN A 165 9.66 12.26 2.54
N GLU A 166 8.59 11.92 1.83
CA GLU A 166 8.13 10.56 1.60
C GLU A 166 8.26 10.24 0.11
N TYR A 167 8.55 8.99 -0.22
CA TYR A 167 8.77 8.53 -1.60
C TYR A 167 7.85 7.36 -1.92
N TYR A 168 7.59 7.13 -3.21
CA TYR A 168 6.99 5.91 -3.71
C TYR A 168 8.03 4.78 -3.77
N GLU A 169 7.57 3.54 -3.93
CA GLU A 169 8.46 2.37 -3.98
C GLU A 169 9.42 2.39 -5.18
N ASP A 170 9.12 3.15 -6.24
CA ASP A 170 10.05 3.39 -7.35
C ASP A 170 11.12 4.45 -7.05
N GLY A 171 11.01 5.16 -5.93
CA GLY A 171 11.90 6.24 -5.49
C GLY A 171 11.45 7.64 -5.94
N SER A 172 10.34 7.76 -6.66
CA SER A 172 9.75 9.07 -6.99
C SER A 172 9.23 9.77 -5.73
N LEU A 173 9.34 11.10 -5.64
CA LEU A 173 8.85 11.85 -4.48
C LEU A 173 7.33 11.72 -4.38
N LYS A 174 6.83 11.36 -3.20
CA LYS A 174 5.39 11.18 -2.90
C LYS A 174 4.84 12.35 -2.12
N GLN A 175 5.59 12.85 -1.13
CA GLN A 175 5.16 13.94 -0.28
C GLN A 175 6.37 14.70 0.26
N LYS A 176 6.20 16.00 0.51
CA LYS A 176 7.16 16.78 1.28
C LYS A 176 6.47 17.89 2.08
N GLY A 177 7.13 18.31 3.15
CA GLY A 177 6.73 19.45 3.95
C GLY A 177 7.65 19.66 5.15
N GLU A 178 7.19 20.51 6.07
CA GLU A 178 7.91 20.84 7.29
C GLU A 178 7.01 20.63 8.50
N PHE A 179 7.62 20.13 9.58
CA PHE A 179 7.02 20.09 10.92
C PHE A 179 7.71 21.07 11.84
N VAL A 180 6.91 21.74 12.68
CA VAL A 180 7.38 22.53 13.82
C VAL A 180 6.70 22.00 15.07
N ASN A 181 7.48 21.45 16.01
CA ASN A 181 6.96 20.85 17.25
C ASN A 181 5.82 19.85 17.03
N GLY A 182 5.98 18.95 16.06
CA GLY A 182 5.01 17.88 15.78
C GLY A 182 3.81 18.31 14.95
N LYS A 183 3.80 19.54 14.42
CA LYS A 183 2.70 20.10 13.65
C LYS A 183 3.15 20.56 12.27
N GLU A 184 2.36 20.29 11.25
CA GLU A 184 2.61 20.73 9.88
C GLU A 184 2.68 22.26 9.82
N GLU A 185 3.70 22.77 9.14
CA GLU A 185 3.93 24.19 8.94
C GLU A 185 4.34 24.44 7.48
N GLY A 186 3.99 25.61 6.93
CA GLY A 186 4.40 26.02 5.60
C GLY A 186 3.63 25.32 4.47
N ILE A 187 4.30 25.07 3.35
CA ILE A 187 3.68 24.44 2.17
C ILE A 187 3.91 22.93 2.23
N TRP A 188 2.82 22.18 2.21
CA TRP A 188 2.83 20.74 2.04
C TRP A 188 2.40 20.38 0.63
N GLU A 189 3.16 19.49 0.01
CA GLU A 189 2.90 18.99 -1.34
C GLU A 189 2.89 17.47 -1.33
N SER A 190 1.88 16.87 -1.95
CA SER A 190 1.94 15.48 -2.39
C SER A 190 1.99 15.45 -3.91
N PHE A 191 2.58 14.39 -4.45
CA PHE A 191 2.88 14.24 -5.86
C PHE A 191 2.31 12.93 -6.37
N TYR A 192 2.08 12.88 -7.67
CA TYR A 192 1.90 11.64 -8.40
C TYR A 192 3.27 11.02 -8.71
N PRO A 193 3.37 9.69 -8.98
CA PRO A 193 4.64 9.05 -9.35
C PRO A 193 5.33 9.63 -10.60
N ASN A 194 4.57 10.33 -11.46
CA ASN A 194 5.15 11.06 -12.61
C ASN A 194 5.76 12.43 -12.24
N GLY A 195 5.83 12.77 -10.94
CA GLY A 195 6.39 14.01 -10.42
C GLY A 195 5.44 15.22 -10.46
N GLN A 196 4.24 15.10 -11.03
CA GLN A 196 3.26 16.19 -10.99
C GLN A 196 2.69 16.35 -9.59
N VAL A 197 2.45 17.60 -9.18
CA VAL A 197 1.78 17.88 -7.90
C VAL A 197 0.38 17.26 -7.95
N LYS A 198 -0.01 16.57 -6.88
CA LYS A 198 -1.34 15.96 -6.67
C LYS A 198 -2.20 16.83 -5.77
N LEU A 199 -1.62 17.31 -4.68
CA LEU A 199 -2.24 18.23 -3.72
C LEU A 199 -1.18 19.19 -3.20
N ARG A 200 -1.52 20.47 -3.14
CA ARG A 200 -0.74 21.50 -2.45
C ARG A 200 -1.63 22.22 -1.45
N SER A 201 -1.17 22.32 -0.21
CA SER A 201 -1.87 22.95 0.89
C SER A 201 -0.92 23.81 1.71
N LYS A 202 -1.43 24.90 2.29
CA LYS A 202 -0.66 25.69 3.26
C LYS A 202 -1.10 25.32 4.68
N TYR A 203 -0.16 25.04 5.56
CA TYR A 203 -0.39 24.64 6.94
C TYR A 203 0.21 25.65 7.92
N LYS A 204 -0.52 25.88 9.01
CA LYS A 204 -0.05 26.66 10.15
C LYS A 204 -0.47 25.93 11.41
N SER A 205 0.52 25.48 12.19
CA SER A 205 0.28 24.73 13.43
C SER A 205 -0.65 23.53 13.25
N GLY A 206 -0.48 22.78 12.16
CA GLY A 206 -1.23 21.55 11.86
C GLY A 206 -2.58 21.77 11.18
N GLU A 207 -3.03 23.03 11.03
CA GLU A 207 -4.29 23.35 10.35
C GLU A 207 -4.03 23.92 8.96
N VAL A 208 -4.82 23.45 7.99
CA VAL A 208 -4.79 24.04 6.65
C VAL A 208 -5.31 25.47 6.75
N PHE A 209 -4.56 26.43 6.21
CA PHE A 209 -4.96 27.82 6.13
C PHE A 209 -4.93 28.31 4.68
N ASP A 210 -5.71 29.35 4.38
CA ASP A 210 -5.74 30.03 3.08
C ASP A 210 -6.27 29.17 1.91
N THR A 211 -5.48 28.22 1.40
CA THR A 211 -5.80 27.47 0.18
C THR A 211 -5.35 26.01 0.20
N ALA A 212 -6.15 25.16 -0.44
CA ALA A 212 -5.79 23.79 -0.82
C ALA A 212 -6.15 23.57 -2.30
N THR A 213 -5.18 23.16 -3.10
CA THR A 213 -5.36 22.94 -4.55
C THR A 213 -5.04 21.50 -4.90
N LYS A 214 -6.00 20.80 -5.50
CA LYS A 214 -5.83 19.48 -6.09
C LYS A 214 -5.59 19.61 -7.58
N TYR A 215 -4.80 18.70 -8.11
CA TYR A 215 -4.42 18.66 -9.52
C TYR A 215 -4.71 17.28 -10.09
N TYR A 216 -4.92 17.22 -11.40
CA TYR A 216 -4.87 15.97 -12.14
C TYR A 216 -3.40 15.54 -12.34
N SER A 217 -3.14 14.26 -12.61
CA SER A 217 -1.77 13.80 -12.97
C SER A 217 -1.22 14.39 -14.26
N THR A 218 -2.05 15.12 -15.01
CA THR A 218 -1.64 15.95 -16.16
C THR A 218 -1.08 17.33 -15.75
N GLY A 219 -1.14 17.68 -14.46
CA GLY A 219 -0.74 18.99 -13.92
C GLY A 219 -1.84 20.05 -13.98
N LYS A 220 -3.00 19.76 -14.58
CA LYS A 220 -4.15 20.69 -14.61
C LYS A 220 -4.79 20.79 -13.22
N ILE A 221 -5.24 21.99 -12.85
CA ILE A 221 -6.02 22.19 -11.61
C ILE A 221 -7.32 21.39 -11.72
N LYS A 222 -7.57 20.58 -10.71
CA LYS A 222 -8.80 19.78 -10.55
C LYS A 222 -9.81 20.48 -9.66
N GLU A 223 -9.33 21.08 -8.58
CA GLU A 223 -10.18 21.73 -7.56
C GLU A 223 -9.31 22.70 -6.76
N THR A 224 -9.83 23.89 -6.46
CA THR A 224 -9.24 24.78 -5.46
C THR A 224 -10.28 25.08 -4.37
N VAL A 225 -9.89 24.86 -3.13
CA VAL A 225 -10.68 25.17 -1.95
C VAL A 225 -10.04 26.34 -1.21
N PHE A 226 -10.87 27.31 -0.82
CA PHE A 226 -10.44 28.45 -0.03
C PHE A 226 -10.88 28.29 1.41
N ILE A 227 -10.01 28.63 2.36
CA ILE A 227 -10.28 28.51 3.80
C ILE A 227 -10.31 29.92 4.38
N LYS A 228 -11.51 30.37 4.78
CA LYS A 228 -11.72 31.69 5.38
C LYS A 228 -12.36 31.53 6.76
N ASN A 229 -11.68 32.04 7.80
CA ASN A 229 -12.12 31.93 9.20
C ASN A 229 -12.43 30.48 9.61
N GLY A 230 -11.58 29.53 9.20
CA GLY A 230 -11.77 28.10 9.47
C GLY A 230 -12.87 27.42 8.65
N LYS A 231 -13.57 28.15 7.77
CA LYS A 231 -14.62 27.59 6.90
C LYS A 231 -14.07 27.31 5.50
N VAL A 232 -14.30 26.08 5.06
CA VAL A 232 -14.06 25.62 3.69
C VAL A 232 -15.13 26.23 2.78
N ILE A 233 -14.68 27.05 1.82
CA ILE A 233 -15.51 27.59 0.75
C ILE A 233 -15.23 26.72 -0.49
N PRO A 234 -16.20 25.88 -0.93
CA PRO A 234 -16.01 25.03 -2.10
C PRO A 234 -15.91 25.87 -3.37
N ASP A 235 -15.25 25.30 -4.38
CA ASP A 235 -15.18 25.91 -5.71
C ASP A 235 -16.61 26.08 -6.28
N PRO A 236 -17.08 27.32 -6.53
CA PRO A 236 -18.42 27.56 -7.06
C PRO A 236 -18.68 26.86 -8.39
N SER A 237 -17.63 26.65 -9.20
CA SER A 237 -17.73 25.95 -10.49
C SER A 237 -18.06 24.46 -10.33
N LEU A 238 -17.68 23.87 -9.20
CA LEU A 238 -17.89 22.45 -8.92
C LEU A 238 -19.22 22.16 -8.21
N VAL A 239 -19.92 23.17 -7.66
CA VAL A 239 -21.17 22.96 -6.92
C VAL A 239 -22.20 22.18 -7.74
N LYS A 240 -22.43 22.59 -8.99
CA LYS A 240 -23.40 21.92 -9.87
C LYS A 240 -22.94 20.53 -10.30
N ILE A 241 -21.64 20.37 -10.57
CA ILE A 241 -21.02 19.09 -10.93
C ILE A 241 -21.19 18.09 -9.78
N ASN A 242 -20.84 18.49 -8.56
CA ASN A 242 -20.96 17.66 -7.36
C ASN A 242 -22.39 17.22 -7.11
N GLN A 243 -23.37 18.13 -7.25
CA GLN A 243 -24.78 17.76 -7.13
C GLN A 243 -25.21 16.70 -8.16
N LEU A 244 -24.80 16.85 -9.43
CA LEU A 244 -25.13 15.87 -10.47
C LEU A 244 -24.46 14.52 -10.21
N MET A 245 -23.21 14.51 -9.74
CA MET A 245 -22.51 13.27 -9.36
C MET A 245 -23.18 12.58 -8.17
N THR A 246 -23.63 13.33 -7.16
CA THR A 246 -24.42 12.80 -6.05
C THR A 246 -25.71 12.15 -6.54
N ASN A 247 -26.48 12.85 -7.38
CA ASN A 247 -27.71 12.29 -7.96
C ASN A 247 -27.43 11.03 -8.78
N SER A 248 -26.31 10.98 -9.52
CA SER A 248 -25.90 9.79 -10.25
C SER A 248 -25.67 8.60 -9.32
N ASN A 249 -24.90 8.80 -8.25
CA ASN A 249 -24.61 7.77 -7.26
C ASN A 249 -25.87 7.27 -6.56
N GLU A 250 -26.79 8.17 -6.18
CA GLU A 250 -28.06 7.83 -5.55
C GLU A 250 -28.96 7.03 -6.50
N SER A 251 -29.12 7.47 -7.75
CA SER A 251 -29.87 6.73 -8.77
C SER A 251 -29.28 5.34 -9.00
N ASN A 252 -27.95 5.21 -9.08
CA ASN A 252 -27.30 3.92 -9.27
C ASN A 252 -27.51 2.99 -8.06
N LYS A 253 -27.47 3.53 -6.83
CA LYS A 253 -27.70 2.76 -5.60
C LYS A 253 -29.10 2.14 -5.53
N VAL A 254 -30.09 2.78 -6.13
CA VAL A 254 -31.48 2.26 -6.21
C VAL A 254 -31.75 1.49 -7.50
N GLY A 255 -30.73 1.20 -8.31
CA GLY A 255 -30.84 0.41 -9.55
C GLY A 255 -31.33 1.19 -10.77
N ASP A 256 -31.55 2.52 -10.67
CA ASP A 256 -31.88 3.36 -11.83
C ASP A 256 -30.61 3.77 -12.59
N THR A 257 -30.02 2.79 -13.28
CA THR A 257 -28.79 2.95 -14.06
C THR A 257 -28.95 3.95 -15.19
N LYS A 258 -30.15 4.06 -15.78
CA LYS A 258 -30.45 5.01 -16.86
C LYS A 258 -30.39 6.45 -16.36
N ALA A 259 -31.04 6.75 -15.23
CA ALA A 259 -30.94 8.08 -14.62
C ALA A 259 -29.50 8.39 -14.19
N ALA A 260 -28.80 7.42 -13.59
CA ALA A 260 -27.42 7.57 -13.17
C ALA A 260 -26.48 7.96 -14.34
N ILE A 261 -26.59 7.24 -15.46
CA ILE A 261 -25.84 7.55 -16.70
C ILE A 261 -26.20 8.94 -17.23
N LYS A 262 -27.47 9.33 -17.20
CA LYS A 262 -27.92 10.66 -17.64
C LYS A 262 -27.28 11.77 -16.82
N TYR A 263 -27.19 11.60 -15.49
CA TYR A 263 -26.52 12.57 -14.63
C TYR A 263 -25.02 12.68 -14.94
N CYS A 264 -24.31 11.57 -15.14
CA CYS A 264 -22.90 11.62 -15.58
C CYS A 264 -22.73 12.34 -16.93
N SER A 265 -23.61 12.07 -17.89
CA SER A 265 -23.56 12.74 -19.20
C SER A 265 -23.76 14.25 -19.09
N ARG A 266 -24.66 14.72 -18.21
CA ARG A 266 -24.82 16.15 -17.94
C ARG A 266 -23.58 16.78 -17.30
N VAL A 267 -22.84 16.05 -16.47
CA VAL A 267 -21.55 16.53 -15.95
C VAL A 267 -20.54 16.69 -17.09
N ILE A 268 -20.47 15.73 -18.01
CA ILE A 268 -19.58 15.78 -19.17
C ILE A 268 -19.94 16.92 -20.14
N GLU A 269 -21.22 17.27 -20.26
CA GLU A 269 -21.66 18.45 -21.01
C GLU A 269 -21.21 19.77 -20.36
N LEU A 270 -21.19 19.84 -19.02
CA LEU A 270 -20.72 21.01 -18.28
C LEU A 270 -19.19 21.12 -18.27
N ASP A 271 -18.50 20.00 -18.09
CA ASP A 271 -17.05 19.89 -18.13
C ASP A 271 -16.63 18.58 -18.80
N SER A 272 -16.28 18.69 -20.08
CA SER A 272 -15.82 17.56 -20.90
C SER A 272 -14.48 16.97 -20.46
N THR A 273 -13.80 17.59 -19.49
CA THR A 273 -12.51 17.13 -18.95
C THR A 273 -12.64 16.49 -17.56
N TYR A 274 -13.85 16.44 -17.00
CA TYR A 274 -14.10 15.90 -15.66
C TYR A 274 -13.99 14.37 -15.64
N ALA A 275 -12.78 13.86 -15.42
CA ALA A 275 -12.44 12.43 -15.53
C ALA A 275 -13.36 11.51 -14.71
N ALA A 276 -13.78 11.95 -13.52
CA ALA A 276 -14.62 11.16 -12.62
C ALA A 276 -16.01 10.85 -13.20
N ALA A 277 -16.58 11.73 -14.03
CA ALA A 277 -17.88 11.47 -14.64
C ALA A 277 -17.80 10.35 -15.70
N TYR A 278 -16.72 10.32 -16.48
CA TYR A 278 -16.44 9.23 -17.40
C TYR A 278 -16.23 7.91 -16.64
N PHE A 279 -15.40 7.92 -15.59
CA PHE A 279 -15.18 6.73 -14.76
C PHE A 279 -16.47 6.18 -14.14
N SER A 280 -17.31 7.04 -13.54
CA SER A 280 -18.59 6.62 -12.97
C SER A 280 -19.52 6.05 -14.05
N ARG A 281 -19.66 6.71 -15.19
CA ARG A 281 -20.50 6.23 -16.30
C ARG A 281 -20.00 4.90 -16.86
N GLY A 282 -18.69 4.74 -17.03
CA GLY A 282 -18.06 3.50 -17.46
C GLY A 282 -18.28 2.36 -16.47
N THR A 283 -18.21 2.63 -15.16
CA THR A 283 -18.46 1.62 -14.11
C THR A 283 -19.92 1.17 -14.10
N ILE A 284 -20.88 2.08 -14.28
CA ILE A 284 -22.30 1.72 -14.39
C ILE A 284 -22.54 0.83 -15.61
N LYS A 285 -21.97 1.20 -16.76
CA LYS A 285 -22.03 0.42 -18.01
C LYS A 285 -21.38 -0.95 -17.89
N LEU A 286 -20.23 -1.04 -17.21
CA LEU A 286 -19.55 -2.30 -16.93
C LEU A 286 -20.45 -3.26 -16.14
N ASN A 287 -21.19 -2.73 -15.16
CA ASN A 287 -22.12 -3.52 -14.35
C ASN A 287 -23.41 -3.89 -15.12
N ASP A 288 -23.79 -3.11 -16.15
CA ASP A 288 -24.88 -3.43 -17.08
C ASP A 288 -24.40 -4.23 -18.32
N PHE A 289 -23.21 -4.85 -18.25
CA PHE A 289 -22.63 -5.70 -19.31
C PHE A 289 -22.37 -4.97 -20.65
N GLN A 290 -22.34 -3.64 -20.65
CA GLN A 290 -22.00 -2.79 -21.80
C GLN A 290 -20.48 -2.58 -21.87
N PHE A 291 -19.74 -3.64 -22.21
CA PHE A 291 -18.29 -3.66 -22.04
C PHE A 291 -17.54 -2.70 -22.96
N ASP A 292 -17.94 -2.58 -24.22
CA ASP A 292 -17.26 -1.70 -25.18
C ASP A 292 -17.46 -0.22 -24.83
N GLU A 293 -18.68 0.15 -24.43
CA GLU A 293 -18.99 1.50 -23.99
C GLU A 293 -18.35 1.84 -22.64
N ALA A 294 -18.19 0.86 -21.76
CA ALA A 294 -17.44 1.01 -20.52
C ALA A 294 -15.96 1.27 -20.79
N ILE A 295 -15.32 0.47 -21.66
CA ILE A 295 -13.92 0.66 -22.07
C ILE A 295 -13.71 2.06 -22.65
N ALA A 296 -14.61 2.51 -23.54
CA ALA A 296 -14.52 3.84 -24.14
C ALA A 296 -14.61 4.97 -23.11
N ASP A 297 -15.45 4.82 -22.08
CA ASP A 297 -15.54 5.77 -20.97
C ASP A 297 -14.28 5.74 -20.10
N PHE A 298 -13.72 4.58 -19.80
CA PHE A 298 -12.45 4.49 -19.07
C PHE A 298 -11.28 5.08 -19.86
N ASP A 299 -11.23 4.90 -21.18
CA ASP A 299 -10.24 5.54 -22.04
C ASP A 299 -10.32 7.07 -21.96
N LYS A 300 -11.53 7.63 -21.90
CA LYS A 300 -11.72 9.08 -21.70
C LYS A 300 -11.31 9.53 -20.31
N ALA A 301 -11.65 8.78 -19.26
CA ALA A 301 -11.22 9.09 -17.90
C ALA A 301 -9.69 9.14 -17.81
N LEU A 302 -9.02 8.11 -18.33
CA LEU A 302 -7.55 7.99 -18.33
C LEU A 302 -6.84 8.96 -19.27
N LYS A 303 -7.54 9.53 -20.26
CA LYS A 303 -7.00 10.65 -21.04
C LYS A 303 -6.81 11.90 -20.18
N PHE A 304 -7.69 12.16 -19.22
CA PHE A 304 -7.67 13.37 -18.39
C PHE A 304 -7.00 13.15 -17.04
N GLU A 305 -7.07 11.94 -16.50
CA GLU A 305 -6.37 11.49 -15.29
C GLU A 305 -5.67 10.14 -15.57
N PRO A 306 -4.50 10.16 -16.24
CA PRO A 306 -3.74 8.94 -16.59
C PRO A 306 -3.38 8.02 -15.43
N LEU A 307 -3.31 8.56 -14.20
CA LEU A 307 -2.97 7.82 -12.99
C LEU A 307 -4.20 7.55 -12.12
N MET A 308 -5.39 7.48 -12.72
CA MET A 308 -6.61 7.01 -12.06
C MET A 308 -6.58 5.49 -11.88
N GLU A 309 -5.97 5.05 -10.77
CA GLU A 309 -5.86 3.63 -10.35
C GLU A 309 -7.13 2.81 -10.64
N PHE A 310 -8.29 3.23 -10.11
CA PHE A 310 -9.55 2.51 -10.30
C PHE A 310 -10.02 2.41 -11.75
N ALA A 311 -9.73 3.41 -12.59
CA ALA A 311 -10.11 3.37 -14.00
C ALA A 311 -9.24 2.41 -14.80
N LEU A 312 -7.94 2.27 -14.46
CA LEU A 312 -7.05 1.25 -15.03
C LEU A 312 -7.58 -0.15 -14.69
N ALA A 313 -7.81 -0.41 -13.40
CA ALA A 313 -8.37 -1.68 -12.92
C ALA A 313 -9.70 -2.02 -13.61
N ASN A 314 -10.66 -1.09 -13.60
CA ASN A 314 -11.97 -1.34 -14.22
C ASN A 314 -11.90 -1.51 -15.74
N ARG A 315 -10.98 -0.82 -16.43
CA ARG A 315 -10.77 -1.03 -17.88
C ARG A 315 -10.20 -2.41 -18.17
N ALA A 316 -9.25 -2.89 -17.38
CA ALA A 316 -8.75 -4.26 -17.48
C ALA A 316 -9.87 -5.28 -17.29
N PHE A 317 -10.70 -5.12 -16.24
CA PHE A 317 -11.84 -6.02 -16.01
C PHE A 317 -12.92 -5.91 -17.08
N ALA A 318 -13.16 -4.73 -17.65
CA ALA A 318 -14.09 -4.58 -18.76
C ALA A 318 -13.60 -5.35 -20.00
N ARG A 319 -12.30 -5.30 -20.32
CA ARG A 319 -11.69 -6.12 -21.38
C ARG A 319 -11.81 -7.61 -21.08
N ILE A 320 -11.46 -8.05 -19.87
CA ILE A 320 -11.59 -9.46 -19.47
C ILE A 320 -13.05 -9.94 -19.61
N ARG A 321 -14.00 -9.20 -19.04
CA ARG A 321 -15.42 -9.56 -19.03
C ARG A 321 -16.01 -9.56 -20.45
N LYS A 322 -15.58 -8.65 -21.33
CA LYS A 322 -15.98 -8.67 -22.75
C LYS A 322 -15.78 -10.05 -23.38
N TYR A 323 -14.64 -10.68 -23.15
CA TYR A 323 -14.33 -12.01 -23.69
C TYR A 323 -14.98 -13.14 -22.87
N GLN A 324 -14.99 -13.05 -21.55
CA GLN A 324 -15.67 -14.04 -20.70
C GLN A 324 -17.16 -14.19 -21.05
N PHE A 325 -17.81 -13.08 -21.39
CA PHE A 325 -19.23 -13.03 -21.72
C PHE A 325 -19.52 -13.00 -23.23
N ALA A 326 -18.52 -13.05 -24.11
CA ALA A 326 -18.69 -12.90 -25.56
C ALA A 326 -19.66 -13.92 -26.19
N SER A 327 -19.64 -15.17 -25.72
CA SER A 327 -20.57 -16.23 -26.16
C SER A 327 -21.78 -16.41 -25.25
N SER A 328 -22.06 -15.45 -24.37
CA SER A 328 -23.17 -15.55 -23.43
C SER A 328 -24.50 -15.31 -24.11
N ARG A 329 -25.51 -16.09 -23.71
CA ARG A 329 -26.91 -15.78 -23.99
C ARG A 329 -27.64 -15.45 -22.70
N THR A 330 -28.55 -14.49 -22.76
CA THR A 330 -29.45 -14.19 -21.65
C THR A 330 -30.45 -15.31 -21.49
N LEU A 331 -30.48 -15.92 -20.30
CA LEU A 331 -31.49 -16.92 -19.92
C LEU A 331 -32.73 -16.27 -19.31
N SER A 332 -32.52 -15.24 -18.49
CA SER A 332 -33.59 -14.49 -17.84
C SER A 332 -33.09 -13.09 -17.50
N LYS A 333 -33.97 -12.09 -17.58
CA LYS A 333 -33.71 -10.73 -17.13
C LYS A 333 -34.97 -10.19 -16.47
N ASN A 334 -34.86 -9.80 -15.20
CA ASN A 334 -35.89 -9.01 -14.51
C ASN A 334 -35.28 -7.67 -14.05
N SER A 335 -36.00 -6.91 -13.23
CA SER A 335 -35.55 -5.61 -12.73
C SER A 335 -34.34 -5.67 -11.80
N GLU A 336 -34.00 -6.84 -11.25
CA GLU A 336 -32.95 -7.00 -10.23
C GLU A 336 -31.78 -7.86 -10.71
N VAL A 337 -32.06 -8.88 -11.52
CA VAL A 337 -31.10 -9.94 -11.88
C VAL A 337 -31.15 -10.21 -13.38
N THR A 338 -29.96 -10.24 -13.99
CA THR A 338 -29.74 -10.80 -15.33
C THR A 338 -28.97 -12.11 -15.20
N VAL A 339 -29.56 -13.20 -15.66
CA VAL A 339 -28.94 -14.53 -15.69
C VAL A 339 -28.41 -14.78 -17.09
N LEU A 340 -27.10 -14.99 -17.19
CA LEU A 340 -26.40 -15.29 -18.44
C LEU A 340 -25.87 -16.73 -18.40
N ALA A 341 -25.94 -17.42 -19.54
CA ALA A 341 -25.25 -18.68 -19.74
C ALA A 341 -24.20 -18.51 -20.83
N SER A 342 -22.94 -18.77 -20.49
CA SER A 342 -21.86 -18.88 -21.45
C SER A 342 -21.62 -20.34 -21.81
N LYS A 343 -21.48 -20.63 -23.11
CA LYS A 343 -21.20 -21.98 -23.61
C LYS A 343 -19.71 -22.31 -23.64
N ASP A 344 -18.88 -21.32 -23.98
CA ASP A 344 -17.45 -21.52 -24.23
C ASP A 344 -16.64 -20.37 -23.63
N LYS A 345 -15.38 -20.64 -23.24
CA LYS A 345 -14.42 -19.58 -22.94
C LYS A 345 -13.88 -19.04 -24.26
N VAL A 346 -14.24 -17.80 -24.61
CA VAL A 346 -13.63 -17.12 -25.76
C VAL A 346 -12.21 -16.69 -25.39
N PRO A 347 -11.17 -17.13 -26.13
CA PRO A 347 -9.80 -16.70 -25.87
C PRO A 347 -9.65 -15.18 -26.02
N ILE A 348 -8.89 -14.57 -25.11
CA ILE A 348 -8.52 -13.16 -25.19
C ILE A 348 -7.39 -13.03 -26.23
N PRO A 349 -7.54 -12.17 -27.26
CA PRO A 349 -6.46 -11.88 -28.21
C PRO A 349 -5.20 -11.36 -27.51
N GLN A 350 -4.03 -11.66 -28.08
CA GLN A 350 -2.75 -11.31 -27.45
C GLN A 350 -2.60 -9.80 -27.22
N ASP A 351 -3.02 -8.95 -28.16
CA ASP A 351 -2.94 -7.50 -28.03
C ASP A 351 -3.85 -6.96 -26.92
N GLU A 352 -4.99 -7.62 -26.67
CA GLU A 352 -5.87 -7.30 -25.55
C GLU A 352 -5.30 -7.78 -24.22
N GLN A 353 -4.66 -8.95 -24.21
CA GLN A 353 -3.95 -9.46 -23.04
C GLN A 353 -2.83 -8.51 -22.60
N GLU A 354 -2.04 -7.98 -23.54
CA GLU A 354 -1.00 -6.98 -23.25
C GLU A 354 -1.59 -5.70 -22.64
N LYS A 355 -2.74 -5.22 -23.14
CA LYS A 355 -3.44 -4.05 -22.59
C LYS A 355 -3.94 -4.31 -21.17
N ILE A 356 -4.56 -5.47 -20.93
CA ILE A 356 -5.02 -5.90 -19.60
C ILE A 356 -3.85 -5.90 -18.62
N CYS A 357 -2.72 -6.48 -19.00
CA CYS A 357 -1.57 -6.59 -18.11
C CYS A 357 -0.93 -5.25 -17.79
N ASN A 358 -0.81 -4.37 -18.78
CA ASN A 358 -0.32 -3.02 -18.56
C ASN A 358 -1.21 -2.25 -17.56
N ASP A 359 -2.53 -2.34 -17.70
CA ASP A 359 -3.48 -1.68 -16.80
C ASP A 359 -3.43 -2.23 -15.39
N LEU A 360 -3.42 -3.56 -15.21
CA LEU A 360 -3.34 -4.20 -13.91
C LEU A 360 -2.01 -3.90 -13.21
N GLN A 361 -0.88 -4.00 -13.92
CA GLN A 361 0.44 -3.70 -13.36
C GLN A 361 0.54 -2.24 -12.91
N LYS A 362 -0.01 -1.30 -13.70
CA LYS A 362 -0.08 0.11 -13.31
C LYS A 362 -1.01 0.36 -12.11
N ALA A 363 -2.14 -0.33 -12.02
CA ALA A 363 -3.03 -0.23 -10.87
C ALA A 363 -2.31 -0.68 -9.58
N VAL A 364 -1.62 -1.83 -9.61
CA VAL A 364 -0.81 -2.31 -8.47
C VAL A 364 0.28 -1.30 -8.11
N PHE A 365 1.00 -0.78 -9.10
CA PHE A 365 2.03 0.23 -8.89
C PHE A 365 1.48 1.49 -8.21
N LEU A 366 0.27 1.90 -8.56
CA LEU A 366 -0.40 3.07 -7.97
C LEU A 366 -1.00 2.81 -6.58
N GLY A 367 -1.06 1.54 -6.15
CA GLY A 367 -1.45 1.16 -4.79
C GLY A 367 -2.58 0.12 -4.69
N ASP A 368 -3.18 -0.34 -5.80
CA ASP A 368 -4.24 -1.35 -5.75
C ASP A 368 -3.66 -2.73 -5.41
N LYS A 369 -3.63 -3.06 -4.12
CA LYS A 369 -3.18 -4.36 -3.63
C LYS A 369 -4.34 -5.31 -3.37
N SER A 370 -5.51 -5.05 -3.95
CA SER A 370 -6.67 -5.93 -3.74
C SER A 370 -6.39 -7.33 -4.30
N LYS A 371 -6.85 -8.35 -3.56
CA LYS A 371 -6.74 -9.75 -3.98
C LYS A 371 -7.28 -10.00 -5.39
N MET A 372 -8.33 -9.27 -5.77
CA MET A 372 -8.93 -9.35 -7.10
C MET A 372 -7.92 -8.97 -8.21
N ILE A 373 -7.10 -7.93 -8.00
CA ILE A 373 -6.09 -7.49 -8.97
C ILE A 373 -4.91 -8.45 -9.01
N THR A 374 -4.44 -8.93 -7.85
CA THR A 374 -3.29 -9.83 -7.78
C THR A 374 -3.63 -11.20 -8.40
N GLU A 375 -4.83 -11.73 -8.19
CA GLU A 375 -5.34 -12.92 -8.87
C GLU A 375 -5.45 -12.70 -10.38
N ALA A 376 -5.99 -11.55 -10.81
CA ALA A 376 -6.08 -11.24 -12.25
C ALA A 376 -4.70 -11.15 -12.91
N LEU A 377 -3.69 -10.59 -12.24
CA LEU A 377 -2.31 -10.59 -12.75
C LEU A 377 -1.77 -12.02 -12.90
N SER A 378 -2.03 -12.88 -11.93
CA SER A 378 -1.63 -14.29 -11.99
C SER A 378 -2.31 -15.01 -13.16
N ASP A 379 -3.61 -14.81 -13.33
CA ASP A 379 -4.41 -15.54 -14.32
C ASP A 379 -4.17 -15.08 -15.76
N TYR A 380 -3.94 -13.78 -15.96
CA TYR A 380 -3.90 -13.19 -17.31
C TYR A 380 -2.53 -12.70 -17.74
N CYS A 381 -1.57 -12.50 -16.82
CA CYS A 381 -0.32 -11.79 -17.13
C CYS A 381 0.96 -12.59 -16.91
N GLN A 382 0.84 -13.83 -16.43
CA GLN A 382 1.97 -14.73 -16.44
C GLN A 382 2.34 -15.06 -17.89
N THR A 383 3.54 -14.65 -18.29
CA THR A 383 4.20 -15.26 -19.44
C THR A 383 4.24 -16.75 -19.18
N LYS A 384 3.72 -17.58 -20.11
CA LYS A 384 4.04 -19.01 -20.11
C LYS A 384 5.56 -19.11 -20.23
N SER A 385 6.28 -19.18 -19.11
CA SER A 385 7.61 -19.72 -19.12
C SER A 385 7.44 -21.13 -19.68
N SER A 386 8.05 -21.37 -20.83
CA SER A 386 8.19 -22.68 -21.45
C SER A 386 8.29 -23.77 -20.38
N ARG A 387 7.32 -24.68 -20.39
CA ARG A 387 7.38 -25.95 -19.65
C ARG A 387 8.64 -26.72 -20.01
#